data_AF-A0A530Y2T3-F1
#
_entry.id   AF-A0A530Y2T3-F1
#
_cell.length_a   1.000
_cell.length_b   1.000
_cell.length_c   1.000
_cell.angle_alpha   90.00
_cell.angle_beta   90.00
_cell.angle_gamma   90.00
#
_symmetry.space_group_name_H-M   'P 1'
#
loop_
_entity.id
_entity.type
_entity.pdbx_description
1 polymer ?
#
loop_
_entity_poly.entity_id
_entity_poly.type
_entity_poly.pdbx_seq_one_letter_code
_entity_poly.pdbx_strand_id
1 'polypeptide(L)'
;MVQAVMTIAAEQEMPRSKRRSSLIRSPQFSSLVILIVLLAVFAIADANFLSPLNISNMMAFLPELGIIALGMTLLLTAGEFDLSVGAVFGLAPVVVMLLVQNGGFDIGIALLAGLLLCIA
;
A
#
# COMPACT_ATOMS: atom_id res chain seq x y z
N MET A 1 -11.75 32.48 50.88
CA MET A 1 -11.89 32.41 49.40
C MET A 1 -10.59 32.75 48.65
N VAL A 2 -9.84 33.78 49.03
CA VAL A 2 -8.59 34.17 48.31
C VAL A 2 -7.46 33.14 48.42
N GLN A 3 -7.30 32.44 49.55
CA GLN A 3 -6.26 31.40 49.70
C GLN A 3 -6.51 30.15 48.84
N ALA A 4 -7.76 29.77 48.59
CA ALA A 4 -8.10 28.61 47.75
C ALA A 4 -7.73 28.84 46.27
N VAL A 5 -7.81 30.09 45.80
CA VAL A 5 -7.44 30.46 44.42
C VAL A 5 -5.91 30.46 44.24
N MET A 6 -5.16 30.90 45.26
CA MET A 6 -3.68 30.87 45.25
C MET A 6 -3.12 29.45 45.29
N THR A 7 -3.80 28.50 45.96
CA THR A 7 -3.41 27.08 45.98
C THR A 7 -3.61 26.41 44.62
N ILE A 8 -4.70 26.71 43.90
CA ILE A 8 -4.98 26.14 42.58
C ILE A 8 -3.95 26.60 41.53
N ALA A 9 -3.45 27.84 41.66
CA ALA A 9 -2.46 28.40 40.73
C ALA A 9 -1.06 27.74 40.85
N ALA A 10 -0.74 27.15 42.01
CA ALA A 10 0.58 26.56 42.28
C ALA A 10 0.73 25.10 41.81
N GLU A 11 -0.37 24.41 41.48
CA GLU A 11 -0.36 22.98 41.15
C GLU A 11 -0.42 22.68 39.64
N GLN A 12 -0.52 23.71 38.80
CA GLN A 12 -0.34 23.57 37.35
C GLN A 12 1.14 23.72 36.95
N GLU A 13 2.00 22.87 37.49
CA GLU A 13 3.28 22.62 36.82
C GLU A 13 2.98 21.93 35.48
N MET A 14 3.14 22.68 34.38
CA MET A 14 2.97 22.16 33.03
C MET A 14 3.86 20.92 32.82
N PRO A 15 3.32 19.78 32.36
CA PRO A 15 4.13 18.60 32.09
C PRO A 15 5.18 18.94 31.03
N ARG A 16 6.46 18.88 31.41
CA ARG A 16 7.61 19.08 30.51
C ARG A 16 7.43 18.22 29.28
N SER A 17 7.24 18.87 28.13
CA SER A 17 7.03 18.19 26.85
C SER A 17 8.15 17.18 26.61
N LYS A 18 7.82 15.88 26.64
CA LYS A 18 8.65 14.85 26.02
C LYS A 18 8.41 14.92 24.52
N ARG A 19 8.87 16.02 23.91
CA ARG A 19 8.89 16.22 22.46
C ARG A 19 10.05 15.45 21.86
N ARG A 20 10.08 14.13 22.07
CA ARG A 20 11.10 13.26 21.49
C ARG A 20 10.43 12.02 20.93
N SER A 21 10.53 11.91 19.60
CA SER A 21 10.27 10.71 18.78
C SER A 21 8.80 10.33 18.50
N SER A 22 8.02 11.23 17.91
CA SER A 22 6.74 10.84 17.26
C SER A 22 6.96 10.13 15.90
N LEU A 23 8.08 10.38 15.21
CA LEU A 23 8.39 9.78 13.91
C LEU A 23 8.65 8.27 13.98
N ILE A 24 9.35 7.78 15.01
CA ILE A 24 9.66 6.34 15.14
C ILE A 24 8.40 5.50 15.43
N ARG A 25 7.33 6.14 15.90
CA ARG A 25 6.05 5.47 16.21
C ARG A 25 5.02 5.57 15.08
N SER A 26 5.35 6.17 13.93
CA SER A 26 4.38 6.25 12.83
C SER A 26 4.34 4.93 12.03
N PRO A 27 3.15 4.49 11.57
CA PRO A 27 3.04 3.31 10.71
C PRO A 27 3.88 3.43 9.43
N GLN A 28 4.06 4.66 8.91
CA GLN A 28 4.87 4.88 7.71
C GLN A 28 6.34 4.53 7.95
N PHE A 29 6.87 4.87 9.13
CA PHE A 29 8.25 4.55 9.49
C PHE A 29 8.44 3.03 9.58
N SER A 30 7.49 2.31 10.21
CA SER A 30 7.53 0.84 10.27
C SER A 30 7.52 0.19 8.88
N SER A 31 6.67 0.67 7.97
CA SER A 31 6.63 0.17 6.58
C SER A 31 7.95 0.39 5.84
N LEU A 32 8.58 1.56 6.02
CA LEU A 32 9.85 1.89 5.39
C LEU A 32 11.00 1.05 5.95
N VAL A 33 11.00 0.79 7.26
CA VAL A 33 11.96 -0.11 7.90
C VAL A 33 11.81 -1.54 7.35
N ILE A 34 10.59 -2.06 7.25
CA ILE A 34 10.32 -3.38 6.67
C ILE A 34 10.80 -3.46 5.22
N LEU A 35 10.56 -2.42 4.41
CA LEU A 35 11.04 -2.37 3.03
C LEU A 35 12.57 -2.49 2.97
N ILE A 36 13.29 -1.69 3.74
CA ILE A 36 14.77 -1.72 3.77
C ILE A 36 15.28 -3.10 4.20
N VAL A 37 14.67 -3.68 5.24
CA VAL A 37 15.04 -5.01 5.72
C VAL A 37 14.83 -6.06 4.65
N LEU A 38 13.67 -6.08 3.97
CA LEU A 38 13.40 -7.03 2.89
C LEU A 38 14.38 -6.86 1.72
N LEU A 39 14.66 -5.62 1.31
CA LEU A 39 15.65 -5.35 0.26
C LEU A 39 17.03 -5.89 0.63
N ALA A 40 17.48 -5.68 1.86
CA ALA A 40 18.76 -6.18 2.34
C ALA A 40 18.78 -7.73 2.38
N VAL A 41 17.72 -8.35 2.89
CA VAL A 41 17.61 -9.82 2.94
C VAL A 41 17.69 -10.42 1.55
N PHE A 42 16.91 -9.91 0.58
CA PHE A 42 16.92 -10.46 -0.77
C PHE A 42 18.21 -10.14 -1.54
N ALA A 43 18.82 -8.97 -1.30
CA ALA A 43 20.12 -8.64 -1.90
C ALA A 43 21.24 -9.58 -1.42
N ILE A 44 21.16 -10.10 -0.20
CA ILE A 44 22.10 -11.09 0.33
C ILE A 44 21.74 -12.51 -0.12
N ALA A 45 20.45 -12.82 -0.18
CA ALA A 45 19.97 -14.17 -0.51
C ALA A 45 20.15 -14.55 -1.99
N ASP A 46 20.08 -13.59 -2.92
CA ASP A 46 20.25 -13.83 -4.34
C ASP A 46 21.09 -12.73 -5.02
N ALA A 47 22.15 -13.15 -5.72
CA ALA A 47 23.09 -12.23 -6.38
C ALA A 47 22.47 -11.45 -7.56
N ASN A 48 21.37 -11.96 -8.15
CA ASN A 48 20.68 -11.32 -9.25
C ASN A 48 19.55 -10.39 -8.79
N PHE A 49 19.25 -10.32 -7.49
CA PHE A 49 18.16 -9.51 -6.95
C PHE A 49 18.29 -8.02 -7.33
N LEU A 50 19.49 -7.44 -7.20
CA LEU A 50 19.76 -6.05 -7.58
C LEU A 50 20.27 -5.91 -9.02
N SER A 51 20.14 -6.95 -9.86
CA SER A 51 20.54 -6.85 -11.27
C SER A 51 19.66 -5.83 -12.00
N PRO A 52 20.19 -5.13 -13.03
CA PRO A 52 19.39 -4.19 -13.81
C PRO A 52 18.15 -4.82 -14.44
N LEU A 53 18.24 -6.10 -14.85
CA LEU A 53 17.09 -6.85 -15.39
C LEU A 53 16.01 -7.08 -14.34
N ASN A 54 16.37 -7.53 -13.13
CA ASN A 54 15.39 -7.76 -12.07
C ASN A 54 14.76 -6.44 -11.61
N ILE A 55 15.56 -5.38 -11.44
CA ILE A 55 15.05 -4.04 -11.12
C ILE A 55 14.10 -3.55 -12.21
N SER A 56 14.44 -3.73 -13.48
CA SER A 56 13.58 -3.30 -14.61
C SER A 56 12.26 -4.07 -14.63
N ASN A 57 12.30 -5.38 -14.40
CA ASN A 57 11.11 -6.21 -14.29
C ASN A 57 10.23 -5.75 -13.11
N MET A 58 10.83 -5.50 -11.94
CA MET A 58 10.10 -4.97 -10.79
C MET A 58 9.46 -3.60 -11.10
N MET A 59 10.20 -2.69 -11.72
CA MET A 59 9.70 -1.36 -12.09
C MET A 59 8.63 -1.39 -13.17
N ALA A 60 8.51 -2.47 -13.95
CA ALA A 60 7.41 -2.64 -14.90
C ALA A 60 6.08 -2.95 -14.19
N PHE A 61 6.10 -3.71 -13.08
CA PHE A 61 4.88 -4.14 -12.36
C PHE A 61 4.52 -3.24 -11.16
N LEU A 62 5.50 -2.63 -10.49
CA LEU A 62 5.25 -1.79 -9.31
C LEU A 62 4.30 -0.59 -9.55
N PRO A 63 4.36 0.12 -10.69
CA PRO A 63 3.45 1.23 -10.96
C PRO A 63 1.97 0.84 -10.94
N GLU A 64 1.64 -0.35 -11.44
CA GLU A 64 0.27 -0.88 -11.45
C GLU A 64 -0.28 -1.01 -10.02
N LEU A 65 0.46 -1.66 -9.14
CA LEU A 65 0.09 -1.79 -7.71
C LEU A 65 0.06 -0.43 -7.00
N GLY A 66 0.98 0.47 -7.35
CA GLY A 66 1.05 1.82 -6.78
C GLY A 66 -0.19 2.66 -7.09
N ILE A 67 -0.65 2.64 -8.34
CA ILE A 67 -1.87 3.35 -8.77
C ILE A 67 -3.11 2.80 -8.04
N ILE A 68 -3.22 1.48 -7.93
CA ILE A 68 -4.32 0.83 -7.19
C ILE A 68 -4.29 1.23 -5.72
N ALA A 69 -3.12 1.18 -5.06
CA ALA A 69 -2.97 1.56 -3.66
C ALA A 69 -3.35 3.03 -3.40
N LEU A 70 -3.01 3.94 -4.32
CA LEU A 70 -3.42 5.34 -4.24
C LEU A 70 -4.93 5.50 -4.35
N GLY A 71 -5.57 4.81 -5.30
CA GLY A 71 -7.03 4.80 -5.44
C GLY A 71 -7.72 4.27 -4.18
N MET A 72 -7.26 3.13 -3.67
CA MET A 72 -7.75 2.55 -2.42
C MET A 72 -7.55 3.48 -1.22
N THR A 73 -6.42 4.20 -1.16
CA THR A 73 -6.18 5.19 -0.09
C THR A 73 -7.25 6.28 -0.10
N LEU A 74 -7.63 6.79 -1.28
CA LEU A 74 -8.69 7.79 -1.39
C LEU A 74 -10.04 7.25 -0.92
N LEU A 75 -10.41 6.03 -1.32
CA LEU A 75 -11.66 5.38 -0.90
C LEU A 75 -11.70 5.18 0.62
N LEU A 76 -10.63 4.63 1.19
CA LEU A 76 -10.52 4.40 2.64
C LEU A 76 -10.55 5.72 3.43
N THR A 77 -9.96 6.79 2.88
CA THR A 77 -10.00 8.12 3.52
C THR A 77 -11.41 8.72 3.48
N ALA A 78 -12.19 8.41 2.44
CA ALA A 78 -13.62 8.78 2.35
C ALA A 78 -14.53 7.92 3.26
N GLY A 79 -14.00 6.88 3.91
CA GLY A 79 -14.76 5.93 4.73
C GLY A 79 -15.38 4.79 3.94
N GLU A 80 -15.08 4.69 2.65
CA GLU A 80 -15.57 3.64 1.76
C GLU A 80 -14.58 2.48 1.72
N PHE A 81 -15.05 1.26 2.05
CA PHE A 81 -14.25 0.05 1.96
C PHE A 81 -14.66 -0.73 0.71
N ASP A 82 -14.14 -0.32 -0.44
CA ASP A 82 -14.48 -0.95 -1.71
C ASP A 82 -13.66 -2.22 -1.94
N LEU A 83 -14.30 -3.38 -1.74
CA LEU A 83 -13.68 -4.68 -2.02
C LEU A 83 -13.65 -5.00 -3.53
N SER A 84 -14.43 -4.30 -4.35
CA SER A 84 -14.55 -4.59 -5.78
C SER A 84 -13.23 -4.39 -6.53
N VAL A 85 -12.41 -3.41 -6.14
CA VAL A 85 -11.10 -3.15 -6.76
C VAL A 85 -10.19 -4.38 -6.67
N GLY A 86 -10.19 -5.06 -5.53
CA GLY A 86 -9.42 -6.30 -5.34
C GLY A 86 -9.97 -7.46 -6.17
N ALA A 87 -11.30 -7.59 -6.24
CA ALA A 87 -11.97 -8.63 -7.02
C ALA A 87 -11.71 -8.47 -8.53
N VAL A 88 -11.82 -7.25 -9.06
CA VAL A 88 -11.57 -6.92 -10.46
C VAL A 88 -10.11 -7.15 -10.83
N PHE A 89 -9.18 -6.66 -10.01
CA PHE A 89 -7.74 -6.84 -10.21
C PHE A 89 -7.33 -8.32 -10.27
N GLY A 90 -7.93 -9.17 -9.43
CA GLY A 90 -7.65 -10.60 -9.42
C GLY A 90 -8.34 -11.39 -10.54
N LEU A 91 -9.63 -11.13 -10.78
CA LEU A 91 -10.46 -11.95 -11.67
C LEU A 91 -10.19 -11.66 -13.16
N ALA A 92 -10.07 -10.39 -13.54
CA ALA A 92 -9.95 -9.99 -14.94
C ALA A 92 -8.76 -10.65 -15.67
N PRO A 93 -7.50 -10.60 -15.17
CA PRO A 93 -6.38 -11.24 -15.84
C PRO A 93 -6.50 -12.77 -15.89
N VAL A 94 -7.11 -13.39 -14.87
CA VAL A 94 -7.37 -14.84 -14.86
C VAL A 94 -8.34 -15.22 -15.98
N VAL A 95 -9.45 -14.49 -16.13
CA VAL A 95 -10.43 -14.74 -17.19
C VAL A 95 -9.80 -14.54 -18.57
N VAL A 96 -9.05 -13.46 -18.77
CA VAL A 96 -8.32 -13.21 -20.03
C VAL A 96 -7.41 -14.39 -20.34
N MET A 97 -6.62 -14.85 -19.36
CA MET A 97 -5.65 -15.92 -19.59
C MET A 97 -6.31 -17.27 -19.82
N LEU A 98 -7.43 -17.56 -19.16
CA LEU A 98 -8.22 -18.77 -19.41
C LEU A 98 -8.82 -18.78 -20.82
N LEU A 99 -9.30 -17.63 -21.32
CA LEU A 99 -9.82 -17.52 -22.68
C LEU A 99 -8.73 -17.75 -23.74
N VAL A 100 -7.51 -17.23 -23.51
CA VAL A 100 -6.38 -17.43 -24.41
C VAL A 100 -5.89 -18.88 -24.37
N GLN A 101 -5.56 -19.40 -23.18
CA GLN A 101 -4.90 -20.70 -23.05
C GLN A 101 -5.86 -21.89 -23.24
N ASN A 102 -7.06 -21.82 -22.66
CA ASN A 102 -8.02 -22.93 -22.66
C ASN A 102 -9.12 -22.74 -23.71
N GLY A 103 -9.51 -21.49 -23.94
CA GLY A 103 -10.55 -21.14 -24.92
C GLY A 103 -10.04 -21.01 -26.36
N GLY A 104 -8.72 -20.91 -26.57
CA GLY A 104 -8.12 -20.74 -27.89
C GLY A 104 -8.45 -19.39 -28.56
N PHE A 105 -8.95 -18.41 -27.80
CA PHE A 105 -9.26 -17.09 -28.33
C PHE A 105 -7.97 -16.28 -28.55
N ASP A 106 -8.00 -15.42 -29.57
CA ASP A 106 -6.96 -14.41 -29.77
C ASP A 106 -6.91 -13.44 -28.58
N ILE A 107 -5.72 -12.93 -28.28
CA ILE A 107 -5.46 -12.03 -27.15
C ILE A 107 -6.34 -10.78 -27.19
N GLY A 108 -6.64 -10.24 -28.38
CA GLY A 108 -7.49 -9.06 -28.53
C GLY A 108 -8.93 -9.32 -28.09
N ILE A 109 -9.48 -10.48 -28.47
CA ILE A 109 -10.84 -10.89 -28.10
C ILE A 109 -10.92 -11.17 -26.59
N ALA A 110 -9.92 -11.88 -26.05
CA ALA A 110 -9.85 -12.18 -24.63
C ALA A 110 -9.77 -10.90 -23.78
N LEU A 111 -8.97 -9.91 -24.19
CA LEU A 111 -8.88 -8.60 -23.52
C LEU A 111 -10.21 -7.84 -23.56
N LEU A 112 -10.91 -7.82 -24.69
CA LEU A 112 -12.23 -7.20 -24.80
C LEU A 112 -13.25 -7.86 -23.86
N ALA A 113 -13.27 -9.19 -23.81
CA ALA A 113 -14.14 -9.93 -22.89
C ALA A 113 -13.81 -9.62 -21.42
N GLY A 114 -12.53 -9.56 -21.06
CA GLY A 114 -12.06 -9.17 -19.72
C GLY A 114 -12.47 -7.74 -19.34
N LEU A 115 -12.37 -6.79 -20.27
CA LEU A 115 -12.82 -5.41 -20.05
C LEU A 115 -14.34 -5.32 -19.85
N LEU A 116 -15.11 -6.03 -20.68
CA LEU A 116 -16.58 -6.07 -20.54
C LEU A 116 -17.00 -6.68 -19.20
N LEU A 117 -16.28 -7.71 -18.73
CA LEU A 117 -16.50 -8.29 -17.41
C LEU A 117 -16.30 -7.28 -16.28
N CYS A 118 -15.34 -6.36 -16.40
CA CYS A 118 -15.07 -5.36 -15.35
C CYS A 118 -16.17 -4.28 -15.24
N ILE A 119 -17.03 -4.15 -16.24
CA ILE A 119 -18.10 -3.14 -16.31
C ILE A 119 -19.46 -3.73 -15.88
N ALA A 120 -19.59 -5.05 -15.94
CA ALA A 120 -20.79 -5.80 -15.58
C ALA A 120 -20.92 -5.98 -14.05
#